data_AF-T1A060-F1
#
_entry.id   AF-T1A060-F1
#
_cell.length_a   1.000
_cell.length_b   1.000
_cell.length_c   1.000
_cell.angle_alpha   90.00
_cell.angle_beta   90.00
_cell.angle_gamma   90.00
#
_symmetry.space_group_name_H-M   'P 1'
#
loop_
_entity.id
_entity.type
_entity.pdbx_description
1 polymer ?
#
loop_
_entity_poly.entity_id
_entity_poly.type
_entity_poly.pdbx_seq_one_letter_code
_entity_poly.pdbx_strand_id
1 'polypeptide(L)'
;TPAALRELQVEMIDRFGLLPQPTRDLFAAAELKLTANALGVRKLELGESGGRLQFRAQPAIDPRKVIRMIQREPMVYRLDGQDKLRITRELATAEARIAFAHALLEALGPAIG
;
A
#
# COMPACT_ATOMS: atom_id res chain seq x y z
N THR A 1 -7.22 -13.27 5.71
CA THR A 1 -6.76 -12.29 6.72
C THR A 1 -5.25 -12.17 6.63
N PRO A 2 -4.61 -11.16 7.25
CA PRO A 2 -3.15 -11.08 7.26
C PRO A 2 -2.48 -12.32 7.88
N ALA A 3 -3.03 -12.87 8.97
CA ALA A 3 -2.55 -14.09 9.60
C ALA A 3 -2.59 -15.30 8.64
N ALA A 4 -3.75 -15.56 8.03
CA ALA A 4 -3.91 -16.68 7.10
C ALA A 4 -3.00 -16.58 5.86
N LEU A 5 -2.69 -15.35 5.41
CA LEU A 5 -1.75 -15.14 4.30
C LEU A 5 -0.31 -15.51 4.69
N ARG A 6 0.10 -15.18 5.92
CA ARG A 6 1.41 -15.56 6.47
C ARG A 6 1.52 -17.06 6.69
N GLU A 7 0.47 -17.68 7.23
CA GLU A 7 0.40 -19.14 7.39
C GLU A 7 0.55 -19.86 6.04
N LEU A 8 -0.18 -19.40 5.01
CA LEU A 8 -0.05 -19.93 3.66
C LEU A 8 1.37 -19.76 3.10
N GLN A 9 2.03 -18.63 3.37
CA GLN A 9 3.40 -18.40 2.91
C GLN A 9 4.39 -19.36 3.59
N VAL A 10 4.23 -19.62 4.88
CA VAL A 10 5.04 -20.60 5.63
C VAL A 10 4.84 -22.00 5.10
N GLU A 11 3.58 -22.42 4.86
CA GLU A 11 3.27 -23.73 4.28
C GLU A 11 3.88 -23.89 2.87
N MET A 12 3.82 -22.84 2.05
CA MET A 12 4.44 -22.85 0.72
C MET A 12 5.97 -23.03 0.80
N ILE A 13 6.62 -22.43 1.80
CA ILE A 13 8.06 -22.59 2.01
C ILE A 13 8.39 -24.01 2.51
N ASP A 14 7.61 -24.54 3.44
CA ASP A 14 7.79 -25.88 3.98
C ASP A 14 7.67 -26.95 2.88
N ARG A 15 6.66 -26.79 1.99
CA ARG A 15 6.35 -27.79 0.95
C ARG A 15 7.21 -27.67 -0.32
N PHE A 16 7.66 -26.46 -0.66
CA PHE A 16 8.29 -26.19 -1.96
C PHE A 16 9.66 -25.51 -1.85
N GLY A 17 10.12 -25.19 -0.64
CA GLY A 17 11.37 -24.47 -0.41
C GLY A 17 11.25 -22.96 -0.65
N LEU A 18 12.39 -22.31 -0.92
CA LEU A 18 12.44 -20.85 -1.08
C LEU A 18 11.56 -20.38 -2.25
N LEU A 19 10.71 -19.39 -1.99
CA LEU A 19 9.81 -18.84 -2.99
C LEU A 19 10.58 -18.05 -4.05
N PRO A 20 10.39 -18.33 -5.36
CA PRO A 20 10.89 -17.49 -6.44
C PRO A 20 10.37 -16.05 -6.36
N GLN A 21 11.08 -15.10 -6.97
CA GLN A 21 10.71 -13.67 -6.92
C GLN A 21 9.25 -13.40 -7.33
N PRO A 22 8.70 -13.95 -8.43
CA PRO A 22 7.32 -13.70 -8.81
C PRO A 22 6.31 -14.14 -7.74
N THR A 23 6.60 -15.22 -7.02
CA THR A 23 5.75 -15.71 -5.92
C THR A 23 5.84 -14.80 -4.71
N ARG A 24 7.03 -14.30 -4.37
CA ARG A 24 7.21 -13.29 -3.31
C ARG A 24 6.41 -12.01 -3.61
N ASP A 25 6.47 -11.55 -4.85
CA ASP A 25 5.73 -10.36 -5.31
C ASP A 25 4.21 -10.58 -5.22
N LEU A 26 3.73 -11.79 -5.53
CA LEU A 26 2.32 -12.14 -5.38
C LEU A 26 1.85 -12.06 -3.92
N PHE A 27 2.63 -12.59 -2.98
CA PHE A 27 2.31 -12.50 -1.54
C PHE A 27 2.31 -11.05 -1.06
N ALA A 28 3.30 -10.25 -1.47
CA ALA A 28 3.35 -8.82 -1.14
C ALA A 28 2.13 -8.07 -1.69
N ALA A 29 1.74 -8.33 -2.95
CA ALA A 29 0.55 -7.73 -3.55
C ALA A 29 -0.74 -8.15 -2.82
N ALA A 30 -0.82 -9.41 -2.37
CA ALA A 30 -1.97 -9.90 -1.60
C ALA A 30 -2.04 -9.24 -0.21
N GLU A 31 -0.91 -9.05 0.47
CA GLU A 31 -0.85 -8.34 1.75
C GLU A 31 -1.28 -6.87 1.59
N LEU A 32 -0.73 -6.16 0.59
CA LEU A 32 -1.13 -4.81 0.25
C LEU A 32 -2.63 -4.71 -0.04
N LYS A 33 -3.20 -5.68 -0.76
CA LYS A 33 -4.64 -5.72 -1.05
C LYS A 33 -5.48 -5.88 0.21
N LEU A 34 -5.07 -6.72 1.16
CA LEU A 34 -5.77 -6.88 2.44
C LEU A 34 -5.73 -5.59 3.26
N THR A 35 -4.56 -4.97 3.39
CA THR A 35 -4.39 -3.70 4.12
C THR A 35 -5.18 -2.57 3.46
N ALA A 36 -5.05 -2.40 2.15
CA ALA A 36 -5.78 -1.39 1.38
C ALA A 36 -7.30 -1.53 1.56
N ASN A 37 -7.83 -2.76 1.49
CA ASN A 37 -9.25 -3.00 1.69
C ASN A 37 -9.72 -2.64 3.11
N ALA A 38 -8.95 -3.00 4.14
CA ALA A 38 -9.27 -2.67 5.52
C ALA A 38 -9.34 -1.15 5.75
N LEU A 39 -8.49 -0.39 5.06
CA LEU A 39 -8.48 1.08 5.12
C LEU A 39 -9.54 1.74 4.22
N GLY A 40 -10.32 0.98 3.47
CA GLY A 40 -11.29 1.52 2.53
C GLY A 40 -10.66 2.19 1.31
N VAL A 41 -9.49 1.71 0.88
CA VAL A 41 -8.88 2.08 -0.40
C VAL A 41 -9.57 1.28 -1.51
N ARG A 42 -10.06 1.98 -2.53
CA ARG A 42 -10.66 1.38 -3.73
C ARG A 42 -9.58 0.93 -4.71
N LYS A 43 -8.52 1.73 -4.86
CA LYS A 43 -7.49 1.52 -5.88
C LYS A 43 -6.17 2.13 -5.43
N LEU A 44 -5.07 1.41 -5.63
CA LEU A 44 -3.70 1.89 -5.50
C LEU A 44 -2.95 1.50 -6.77
N GLU A 45 -2.46 2.48 -7.50
CA GLU A 45 -1.61 2.28 -8.68
C GLU A 45 -0.31 3.04 -8.48
N LEU A 46 0.82 2.36 -8.70
CA LEU A 46 2.15 2.92 -8.66
C LEU A 46 2.91 2.47 -9.90
N GLY A 47 3.50 3.43 -10.60
CA GLY A 47 4.49 3.25 -11.64
C GLY A 47 5.82 3.91 -11.26
N GLU A 48 6.71 4.06 -12.22
CA GLU A 48 8.08 4.53 -12.00
C GLU A 48 8.17 5.97 -11.47
N SER A 49 7.20 6.83 -11.79
CA SER A 49 7.18 8.25 -11.36
C SER A 49 6.14 8.56 -10.27
N GLY A 50 5.63 7.53 -9.61
CA GLY A 50 4.61 7.64 -8.57
C GLY A 50 3.28 7.05 -9.02
N GLY A 51 2.16 7.66 -8.66
CA GLY A 51 0.86 7.13 -9.05
C GLY A 51 -0.32 7.74 -8.31
N ARG A 52 -1.32 6.92 -8.01
CA ARG A 52 -2.56 7.38 -7.36
C ARG A 52 -3.12 6.36 -6.38
N LEU A 53 -3.67 6.89 -5.30
CA LEU A 53 -4.50 6.17 -4.36
C LEU A 53 -5.91 6.76 -4.42
N GLN A 54 -6.92 5.91 -4.61
CA GLN A 54 -8.33 6.28 -4.60
C GLN A 54 -9.03 5.65 -3.39
N PHE A 55 -9.69 6.48 -2.60
CA PHE A 55 -10.49 6.06 -1.46
C PHE A 55 -11.89 5.59 -1.91
N ARG A 56 -12.54 4.76 -1.09
CA ARG A 56 -14.00 4.56 -1.15
C ARG A 56 -14.70 5.78 -0.55
N ALA A 57 -16.03 5.86 -0.66
CA ALA A 57 -16.80 7.01 -0.17
C ALA A 57 -16.66 7.25 1.36
N GLN A 58 -16.45 6.18 2.14
CA GLN A 58 -16.24 6.24 3.58
C GLN A 58 -15.02 5.38 3.94
N PRO A 59 -13.79 5.89 3.73
CA PRO A 59 -12.59 5.13 4.03
C PRO A 59 -12.37 5.06 5.55
N ALA A 60 -11.77 3.97 6.03
CA ALA A 60 -11.38 3.81 7.44
C ALA A 60 -10.03 4.51 7.72
N ILE A 61 -9.90 5.75 7.26
CA ILE A 61 -8.71 6.58 7.38
C ILE A 61 -9.10 7.92 8.00
N ASP A 62 -8.36 8.35 9.02
CA ASP A 62 -8.51 9.70 9.59
C ASP A 62 -8.10 10.75 8.52
N PRO A 63 -8.99 11.62 8.05
CA PRO A 63 -8.66 12.64 7.06
C PRO A 63 -7.49 13.54 7.50
N ARG A 64 -7.29 13.74 8.81
CA ARG A 64 -6.15 14.52 9.33
C ARG A 64 -4.81 13.88 8.99
N LYS A 65 -4.73 12.55 8.83
CA LYS A 65 -3.49 11.88 8.39
C LYS A 65 -3.14 12.25 6.96
N VAL A 66 -4.12 12.25 6.06
CA VAL A 66 -3.94 12.66 4.66
C VAL A 66 -3.50 14.12 4.59
N ILE A 67 -4.17 15.01 5.32
CA ILE A 67 -3.81 16.44 5.36
C ILE A 67 -2.38 16.64 5.91
N ARG A 68 -2.02 15.99 7.02
CA ARG A 68 -0.65 16.06 7.55
C ARG A 68 0.39 15.53 6.59
N MET A 69 0.10 14.45 5.88
CA MET A 69 1.02 13.87 4.89
C MET A 69 1.27 14.84 3.73
N ILE A 70 0.22 15.49 3.23
CA ILE A 70 0.34 16.54 2.19
C ILE A 70 1.13 17.75 2.71
N GLN A 71 0.87 18.20 3.94
CA GLN A 71 1.59 19.32 4.54
C GLN A 71 3.08 19.02 4.77
N ARG A 72 3.42 17.77 5.09
CA ARG A 72 4.82 17.35 5.32
C ARG A 72 5.59 17.20 4.01
N GLU A 73 4.99 16.64 2.98
CA GLU A 73 5.65 16.39 1.69
C GLU A 73 4.80 16.92 0.52
N PRO A 74 4.61 18.25 0.39
CA PRO A 74 3.69 18.86 -0.57
C PRO A 74 4.12 18.69 -2.04
N MET A 75 5.39 18.36 -2.28
CA MET A 75 5.90 18.03 -3.62
C MET A 75 5.60 16.57 -4.00
N VAL A 76 5.40 15.70 -3.01
CA VAL A 76 5.15 14.26 -3.22
C VAL A 76 3.66 13.97 -3.28
N TYR A 77 2.86 14.60 -2.40
CA TYR A 77 1.44 14.29 -2.27
C TYR A 77 0.57 15.49 -2.64
N ARG A 78 -0.51 15.21 -3.39
CA ARG A 78 -1.50 16.22 -3.74
C ARG A 78 -2.89 15.59 -3.84
N LEU A 79 -3.93 16.29 -3.37
CA LEU A 79 -5.30 15.89 -3.66
C LEU A 79 -5.61 16.05 -5.15
N ASP A 80 -6.33 15.09 -5.71
CA ASP A 80 -6.74 15.05 -7.11
C ASP A 80 -8.25 14.83 -7.22
N GLY A 81 -9.00 15.82 -6.73
CA GLY A 81 -10.43 15.67 -6.43
C GLY A 81 -10.66 15.28 -4.97
N GLN A 82 -11.89 14.85 -4.66
CA GLN A 82 -12.31 14.60 -3.27
C GLN A 82 -11.88 13.23 -2.72
N ASP A 83 -11.72 12.23 -3.60
CA ASP A 83 -11.49 10.83 -3.23
C ASP A 83 -10.14 10.28 -3.70
N LYS A 84 -9.24 11.13 -4.21
CA LYS A 84 -7.94 10.70 -4.75
C LYS A 84 -6.79 11.50 -4.20
N LEU A 85 -5.72 10.76 -3.97
CA LEU A 85 -4.40 11.27 -3.63
C LEU A 85 -3.45 10.91 -4.78
N ARG A 86 -2.91 11.94 -5.44
CA ARG A 86 -1.81 11.80 -6.39
C ARG A 86 -0.50 11.75 -5.64
N ILE A 87 0.38 10.86 -6.10
CA ILE A 87 1.71 10.62 -5.57
C ILE A 87 2.72 10.90 -6.69
N THR A 88 3.73 11.72 -6.42
CA THR A 88 4.83 12.02 -7.34
C THR A 88 6.13 11.68 -6.65
N ARG A 89 6.72 10.53 -7.00
CA ARG A 89 7.95 10.01 -6.40
C ARG A 89 8.61 9.05 -7.36
N GLU A 90 9.93 9.08 -7.46
CA GLU A 90 10.66 8.11 -8.26
C GLU A 90 10.66 6.73 -7.56
N LEU A 91 10.16 5.72 -8.25
CA LEU A 91 9.95 4.34 -7.79
C LEU A 91 10.31 3.35 -8.92
N ALA A 92 11.57 3.42 -9.37
CA ALA A 92 12.05 2.70 -10.56
C ALA A 92 11.82 1.18 -10.50
N THR A 93 12.03 0.55 -9.34
CA THR A 93 11.94 -0.91 -9.20
C THR A 93 10.60 -1.37 -8.62
N ALA A 94 10.21 -2.62 -8.92
CA ALA A 94 9.03 -3.24 -8.31
C ALA A 94 9.15 -3.30 -6.78
N GLU A 95 10.34 -3.61 -6.28
CA GLU A 95 10.66 -3.60 -4.84
C GLU A 95 10.44 -2.22 -4.22
N ALA A 96 10.93 -1.14 -4.86
CA ALA A 96 10.70 0.22 -4.38
C ALA A 96 9.21 0.58 -4.37
N ARG A 97 8.45 0.16 -5.39
CA ARG A 97 6.99 0.37 -5.43
C ARG A 97 6.27 -0.38 -4.33
N ILE A 98 6.63 -1.64 -4.07
CA ILE A 98 6.04 -2.46 -3.00
C ILE A 98 6.37 -1.84 -1.64
N ALA A 99 7.63 -1.52 -1.36
CA ALA A 99 8.06 -0.92 -0.11
C ALA A 99 7.34 0.43 0.15
N PHE A 100 7.25 1.28 -0.87
CA PHE A 100 6.53 2.54 -0.77
C PHE A 100 5.02 2.32 -0.52
N ALA A 101 4.40 1.35 -1.19
CA ALA A 101 2.99 1.01 -0.97
C ALA A 101 2.72 0.59 0.48
N HIS A 102 3.60 -0.22 1.07
CA HIS A 102 3.48 -0.62 2.48
C HIS A 102 3.58 0.61 3.40
N ALA A 103 4.62 1.41 3.24
CA ALA A 103 4.83 2.61 4.07
C ALA A 103 3.67 3.62 3.94
N LEU A 104 3.14 3.80 2.72
CA LEU A 104 1.98 4.66 2.48
C LEU A 104 0.74 4.16 3.22
N LEU A 105 0.42 2.87 3.09
CA LEU A 105 -0.75 2.30 3.75
C LEU A 105 -0.60 2.29 5.28
N GLU A 106 0.61 2.06 5.79
CA GLU A 106 0.91 2.14 7.23
C GLU A 106 0.72 3.57 7.77
N ALA A 107 1.24 4.58 7.07
CA ALA A 107 1.09 5.98 7.46
C ALA A 107 -0.39 6.44 7.49
N LEU A 108 -1.23 5.83 6.65
CA LEU A 108 -2.68 6.08 6.58
C LEU A 108 -3.48 5.24 7.58
N GLY A 109 -3.00 4.04 7.91
CA GLY A 109 -3.61 3.13 8.88
C GLY A 109 -3.56 3.66 10.31
N PRO A 110 -4.28 3.04 11.26
CA PRO A 110 -4.28 3.45 12.67
C PRO A 110 -2.86 3.53 13.22
N ALA A 111 -2.62 4.44 14.18
CA ALA A 111 -1.30 4.50 14.81
C ALA A 111 -1.04 3.16 15.50
N ILE A 112 0.06 2.50 15.15
CA ILE A 112 0.54 1.35 15.91
C ILE A 112 1.00 1.94 17.24
N GLY A 113 0.22 1.71 18.30
CA GLY A 113 0.59 2.04 19.68
C GLY A 113 1.67 1.09 20.18
#